data_AF-A0A6J2JP62-F1
#
_entry.id   AF-A0A6J2JP62-F1
#
_cell.length_a   1.000
_cell.length_b   1.000
_cell.length_c   1.000
_cell.angle_alpha   90.00
_cell.angle_beta   90.00
_cell.angle_gamma   90.00
#
_symmetry.space_group_name_H-M   'P 1'
#
loop_
_entity.id
_entity.type
_entity.pdbx_description
1 polymer ?
#
loop_
_entity_poly.entity_id
_entity_poly.type
_entity_poly.pdbx_seq_one_letter_code
_entity_poly.pdbx_strand_id
1 'polypeptide(L)'
;MSLCTNCGIATDRCNTIGRRRLEDEMILSIVQEWVAPQTVNDNDFICQACWKHANAISLDKSISEESVRAPSIGHRRVCIHCGRSLLRRVRCHQLRTGEVQERRIHEVIREWILPRTVGASSVICHSCWVQANKASRNFHSGPSTSGSSSLVVNELNSQDIPHLEELPTTQGTYSALSAPIIGNLIVLPDYYRAVETESRCFVEGCQGHERNRITLTMRKQLLKMYNYYVPANNRLCDIHLTCTSWNFISDISDNIINTFSANQIQDMFSLKE
;
A
#
# COMPACT_ATOMS: atom_id res chain seq x y z
N MET A 1 6.67 10.32 -7.75
CA MET A 1 7.21 9.03 -7.25
C MET A 1 8.29 8.58 -8.20
N SER A 2 9.48 8.32 -7.71
CA SER A 2 10.59 7.79 -8.53
C SER A 2 10.52 6.27 -8.57
N LEU A 3 9.81 5.73 -9.55
CA LEU A 3 9.65 4.30 -9.75
C LEU A 3 10.81 3.76 -10.60
N CYS A 4 11.29 2.58 -10.28
CA CYS A 4 12.19 1.83 -11.13
C CYS A 4 11.47 1.48 -12.44
N THR A 5 12.04 1.86 -13.58
CA THR A 5 11.41 1.66 -14.88
C THR A 5 11.20 0.19 -15.23
N ASN A 6 12.10 -0.70 -14.78
CA ASN A 6 11.97 -2.14 -15.01
C ASN A 6 10.98 -2.82 -14.04
N CYS A 7 11.23 -2.80 -12.72
CA CYS A 7 10.41 -3.56 -11.77
C CYS A 7 9.31 -2.76 -11.05
N GLY A 8 9.15 -1.47 -11.36
CA GLY A 8 8.11 -0.61 -10.80
C GLY A 8 8.30 -0.24 -9.32
N ILE A 9 9.36 -0.71 -8.64
CA ILE A 9 9.58 -0.43 -7.22
C ILE A 9 9.83 1.07 -7.00
N ALA A 10 9.20 1.65 -5.99
CA ALA A 10 9.45 3.02 -5.59
C ALA A 10 10.79 3.12 -4.87
N THR A 11 11.73 3.83 -5.48
CA THR A 11 13.11 3.97 -5.00
C THR A 11 13.26 5.09 -3.96
N ASP A 12 12.31 6.03 -3.92
CA ASP A 12 12.26 7.16 -2.98
C ASP A 12 11.64 6.79 -1.61
N ARG A 13 11.00 5.61 -1.50
CA ARG A 13 10.33 5.16 -0.27
C ARG A 13 11.25 4.43 0.71
N CYS A 14 12.43 4.01 0.28
CA CYS A 14 13.36 3.25 1.10
C CYS A 14 14.81 3.52 0.70
N ASN A 15 15.60 4.04 1.63
CA ASN A 15 17.00 4.39 1.38
C ASN A 15 17.87 3.18 1.02
N THR A 16 17.42 1.96 1.33
CA THR A 16 18.17 0.72 1.04
C THR A 16 18.00 0.20 -0.38
N ILE A 17 16.98 0.64 -1.12
CA ILE A 17 16.66 0.09 -2.45
C ILE A 17 17.66 0.57 -3.51
N GLY A 18 18.29 1.73 -3.29
CA GLY A 18 19.25 2.35 -4.21
C GLY A 18 18.64 2.67 -5.58
N ARG A 19 19.13 3.71 -6.25
CA ARG A 19 18.73 4.00 -7.63
C ARG A 19 19.91 4.45 -8.45
N ARG A 20 19.88 4.13 -9.73
CA ARG A 20 20.89 4.53 -10.72
C ARG A 20 20.18 5.05 -11.96
N ARG A 21 20.72 6.12 -12.54
CA ARG A 21 20.30 6.61 -13.85
C ARG A 21 20.79 5.66 -14.92
N LEU A 22 20.10 5.64 -16.05
CA LEU A 22 20.46 4.86 -17.22
C LEU A 22 21.45 5.62 -18.11
N GLU A 23 22.56 6.07 -17.52
CA GLU A 23 23.62 6.83 -18.24
C GLU A 23 24.56 5.91 -19.05
N ASP A 24 24.62 4.62 -18.69
CA ASP A 24 25.41 3.61 -19.42
C ASP A 24 24.58 3.06 -20.60
N GLU A 25 25.07 3.28 -21.83
CA GLU A 25 24.39 2.90 -23.08
C GLU A 25 24.10 1.39 -23.18
N MET A 26 24.99 0.54 -22.66
CA MET A 26 24.80 -0.92 -22.67
C MET A 26 23.67 -1.32 -21.72
N ILE A 27 23.66 -0.73 -20.52
CA ILE A 27 22.60 -0.97 -19.53
C ILE A 27 21.27 -0.40 -20.01
N LEU A 28 21.26 0.78 -20.63
CA LEU A 28 20.06 1.39 -21.23
C LEU A 28 19.47 0.48 -22.31
N SER A 29 20.29 -0.04 -23.22
CA SER A 29 19.86 -0.94 -24.29
C SER A 29 19.22 -2.23 -23.74
N ILE A 30 19.83 -2.85 -22.73
CA ILE A 30 19.28 -4.05 -22.06
C ILE A 30 17.93 -3.74 -21.40
N VAL A 31 17.81 -2.59 -20.74
CA VAL A 31 16.57 -2.20 -20.05
C VAL A 31 15.47 -1.86 -21.05
N GLN A 32 15.78 -1.22 -22.17
CA GLN A 32 14.84 -0.95 -23.26
C GLN A 32 14.24 -2.25 -23.81
N GLU A 33 15.06 -3.29 -23.98
CA GLU A 33 14.59 -4.62 -24.39
C GLU A 33 13.64 -5.23 -23.35
N TRP A 34 13.97 -5.15 -22.06
CA TRP A 34 13.16 -5.72 -20.98
C TRP A 34 11.77 -5.10 -20.82
N VAL A 35 11.65 -3.81 -21.13
CA VAL A 35 10.43 -3.02 -20.86
C VAL A 35 9.64 -2.70 -22.12
N ALA A 36 10.09 -3.17 -23.28
CA ALA A 36 9.38 -3.01 -24.55
C ALA A 36 7.91 -3.44 -24.39
N PRO A 37 6.94 -2.64 -24.89
CA PRO A 37 7.09 -1.51 -25.81
C PRO A 37 7.23 -0.13 -25.13
N GLN A 38 7.47 -0.04 -23.82
CA GLN A 38 7.58 1.24 -23.12
C GLN A 38 8.88 1.97 -23.52
N THR A 39 8.80 3.28 -23.76
CA THR A 39 9.97 4.11 -24.08
C THR A 39 10.75 4.46 -22.83
N VAL A 40 12.08 4.33 -22.90
CA VAL A 40 13.00 4.60 -21.79
C VAL A 40 14.21 5.38 -22.30
N ASN A 41 14.63 6.40 -21.54
CA ASN A 41 15.77 7.26 -21.84
C ASN A 41 16.78 7.32 -20.67
N ASP A 42 17.83 8.11 -20.85
CA ASP A 42 18.93 8.31 -19.91
C ASP A 42 18.54 9.01 -18.60
N ASN A 43 17.44 9.76 -18.60
CA ASN A 43 16.88 10.40 -17.40
C ASN A 43 16.08 9.43 -16.52
N ASP A 44 15.75 8.25 -17.03
CA ASP A 44 15.05 7.23 -16.27
C ASP A 44 15.97 6.53 -15.27
N PHE A 45 15.35 5.90 -14.27
CA PHE A 45 16.07 5.26 -13.18
C PHE A 45 15.68 3.80 -13.05
N ILE A 46 16.66 2.98 -12.69
CA ILE A 46 16.44 1.62 -12.23
C ILE A 46 16.92 1.45 -10.79
N CYS A 47 16.27 0.55 -10.05
CA CYS A 47 16.73 0.17 -8.71
C CYS A 47 18.05 -0.60 -8.76
N GLN A 48 18.77 -0.64 -7.64
CA GLN A 48 20.08 -1.30 -7.56
C GLN A 48 20.03 -2.80 -7.95
N ALA A 49 18.92 -3.49 -7.67
CA ALA A 49 18.73 -4.90 -8.04
C ALA A 49 18.64 -5.09 -9.56
N CYS A 50 17.83 -4.26 -10.25
CA CYS A 50 17.71 -4.29 -11.71
C CYS A 50 19.05 -3.94 -12.38
N TRP A 51 19.81 -2.99 -11.83
CA TRP A 51 21.13 -2.66 -12.35
C TRP A 51 22.10 -3.83 -12.24
N LYS A 52 22.12 -4.56 -11.11
CA LYS A 52 22.97 -5.75 -10.97
C LYS A 52 22.66 -6.82 -12.00
N HIS A 53 21.38 -7.03 -12.32
CA HIS A 53 20.98 -7.96 -13.38
C HIS A 53 21.45 -7.51 -14.76
N ALA A 54 21.25 -6.23 -15.10
CA ALA A 54 21.66 -5.71 -16.40
C ALA A 54 23.19 -5.73 -16.55
N ASN A 55 23.90 -5.37 -15.49
CA ASN A 55 25.36 -5.39 -15.45
C ASN A 55 25.92 -6.81 -15.59
N ALA A 56 25.28 -7.82 -14.99
CA ALA A 56 25.68 -9.21 -15.17
C ALA A 56 25.54 -9.66 -16.64
N ILE A 57 24.44 -9.29 -17.30
CA ILE A 57 24.23 -9.59 -18.72
C ILE A 57 25.24 -8.85 -19.60
N SER A 58 25.54 -7.59 -19.28
CA SER A 58 26.53 -6.80 -20.03
C SER A 58 27.95 -7.38 -19.96
N LEU A 59 28.31 -7.99 -18.83
CA LEU A 59 29.62 -8.65 -18.63
C LEU A 59 29.70 -10.03 -19.30
N ASP A 60 28.61 -10.78 -19.36
CA ASP A 60 28.52 -12.07 -20.06
C ASP A 60 28.37 -11.85 -21.57
N LYS A 61 29.49 -11.58 -22.26
CA LYS A 61 29.57 -11.46 -23.75
C LYS A 61 29.26 -12.75 -24.52
N SER A 62 28.85 -13.83 -23.86
CA SER A 62 28.54 -15.13 -24.47
C SER A 62 27.07 -15.50 -24.27
N ILE A 63 26.15 -14.78 -24.93
CA ILE A 63 24.77 -15.25 -25.03
C ILE A 63 24.72 -16.25 -26.19
N SER A 64 24.68 -17.54 -25.85
CA SER A 64 24.10 -18.55 -26.74
C SER A 64 22.62 -18.20 -26.94
N GLU A 65 22.20 -18.16 -28.20
CA GLU A 65 20.87 -17.74 -28.68
C GLU A 65 19.70 -18.56 -28.09
N GLU A 66 19.97 -19.61 -27.32
CA GLU A 66 18.99 -20.57 -26.81
C GLU A 66 18.32 -20.18 -25.48
N SER A 67 18.78 -19.12 -24.80
CA SER A 67 18.13 -18.69 -23.56
C SER A 67 17.17 -17.53 -23.81
N VAL A 68 15.97 -17.87 -24.27
CA VAL A 68 14.78 -17.01 -24.24
C VAL A 68 14.45 -16.71 -22.77
N ARG A 69 15.23 -15.84 -22.13
CA ARG A 69 15.14 -15.55 -20.70
C ARG A 69 14.09 -14.48 -20.50
N ALA A 70 13.01 -14.82 -19.83
CA ALA A 70 12.07 -13.85 -19.27
C ALA A 70 12.84 -12.68 -18.62
N PRO A 71 12.36 -11.43 -18.74
CA PRO A 71 13.04 -10.25 -18.20
C PRO A 71 13.52 -10.49 -16.77
N SER A 72 14.80 -10.23 -16.53
CA SER A 72 15.39 -10.36 -15.19
C SER A 72 14.85 -9.23 -14.30
N ILE A 73 13.69 -9.46 -13.70
CA ILE A 73 13.03 -8.49 -12.83
C ILE A 73 13.70 -8.51 -11.46
N GLY A 74 14.22 -7.34 -11.04
CA GLY A 74 14.87 -7.19 -9.73
C GLY A 74 13.92 -7.43 -8.56
N HIS A 75 12.81 -6.69 -8.49
CA HIS A 75 11.82 -6.83 -7.42
C HIS A 75 10.53 -7.46 -7.93
N ARG A 76 10.11 -8.56 -7.29
CA ARG A 76 8.84 -9.23 -7.59
C ARG A 76 7.73 -8.73 -6.69
N ARG A 77 6.48 -8.91 -7.13
CA ARG A 77 5.25 -8.54 -6.41
C ARG A 77 5.30 -7.09 -5.92
N VAL A 78 5.34 -6.16 -6.87
CA VAL A 78 5.31 -4.72 -6.61
C VAL A 78 3.95 -4.17 -7.00
N CYS A 79 3.37 -3.28 -6.19
CA CYS A 79 2.17 -2.56 -6.56
C CYS A 79 2.43 -1.74 -7.83
N ILE A 80 1.73 -2.07 -8.92
CA ILE A 80 1.99 -1.44 -10.22
C ILE A 80 1.74 0.08 -10.22
N HIS A 81 0.81 0.55 -9.37
CA HIS A 81 0.52 1.97 -9.24
C HIS A 81 1.56 2.71 -8.39
N CYS A 82 1.70 2.35 -7.11
CA CYS A 82 2.48 3.13 -6.14
C CYS A 82 3.91 2.62 -5.87
N GLY A 83 4.30 1.51 -6.49
CA GLY A 83 5.65 0.94 -6.42
C GLY A 83 6.02 0.30 -5.08
N ARG A 84 5.05 0.02 -4.21
CA ARG A 84 5.33 -0.64 -2.93
C ARG A 84 5.60 -2.12 -3.11
N SER A 85 6.55 -2.67 -2.36
CA SER A 85 6.73 -4.12 -2.27
C SER A 85 5.52 -4.77 -1.57
N LEU A 86 5.06 -5.88 -2.14
CA LEU A 86 3.96 -6.72 -1.66
C LEU A 86 4.46 -8.10 -1.19
N LEU A 87 5.78 -8.35 -1.16
CA LEU A 87 6.35 -9.65 -0.80
C LEU A 87 5.91 -10.15 0.59
N ARG A 88 5.66 -9.23 1.53
CA ARG A 88 5.24 -9.54 2.91
C ARG A 88 3.77 -9.18 3.17
N ARG A 89 2.99 -8.85 2.14
CA ARG A 89 1.61 -8.37 2.31
C ARG A 89 0.61 -9.47 2.00
N VAL A 90 -0.30 -9.70 2.94
CA VAL A 90 -1.38 -10.67 2.82
C VAL A 90 -2.51 -10.12 1.93
N ARG A 91 -2.83 -8.82 2.03
CA ARG A 91 -3.89 -8.19 1.24
C ARG A 91 -3.33 -7.44 0.02
N CYS A 92 -3.40 -8.07 -1.14
CA CYS A 92 -3.15 -7.48 -2.45
C CYS A 92 -4.20 -7.95 -3.46
N HIS A 93 -4.49 -7.13 -4.46
CA HIS A 93 -5.50 -7.45 -5.46
C HIS A 93 -4.81 -7.67 -6.80
N GLN A 94 -5.05 -8.84 -7.39
CA GLN A 94 -4.67 -9.08 -8.78
C GLN A 94 -5.69 -8.39 -9.66
N LEU A 95 -5.22 -7.66 -10.67
CA LEU A 95 -6.09 -7.02 -11.64
C LEU A 95 -6.59 -8.08 -12.64
N ARG A 96 -7.58 -8.86 -12.23
CA ARG A 96 -8.29 -9.81 -13.12
C ARG A 96 -9.47 -9.09 -13.77
N THR A 97 -9.85 -9.54 -14.96
CA THR A 97 -10.92 -8.93 -15.77
C THR A 97 -12.23 -9.72 -15.68
N GLY A 98 -12.52 -10.34 -14.54
CA GLY A 98 -13.69 -11.20 -14.35
C GLY A 98 -14.95 -10.40 -14.04
N GLU A 99 -14.93 -9.65 -12.94
CA GLU A 99 -16.11 -8.93 -12.46
C GLU A 99 -16.24 -7.52 -13.07
N VAL A 100 -17.48 -7.02 -13.21
CA VAL A 100 -17.74 -5.68 -13.77
C VAL A 100 -17.07 -4.59 -12.92
N GLN A 101 -17.10 -4.73 -11.60
CA GLN A 101 -16.45 -3.80 -10.67
C GLN A 101 -14.91 -3.83 -10.83
N GLU A 102 -14.32 -5.02 -10.93
CA GLU A 102 -12.88 -5.18 -11.17
C GLU A 102 -12.45 -4.55 -12.50
N ARG A 103 -13.28 -4.65 -13.54
CA ARG A 103 -12.99 -4.04 -14.85
C ARG A 103 -12.90 -2.52 -14.77
N ARG A 104 -13.83 -1.87 -14.06
CA ARG A 104 -13.78 -0.41 -13.87
C ARG A 104 -12.56 0.02 -13.04
N ILE A 105 -12.23 -0.74 -11.99
CA ILE A 105 -11.00 -0.53 -11.22
C ILE A 105 -9.76 -0.68 -12.12
N HIS A 106 -9.74 -1.71 -12.97
CA HIS A 106 -8.67 -1.93 -13.93
C HIS A 106 -8.53 -0.75 -14.90
N GLU A 107 -9.63 -0.20 -15.41
CA GLU A 107 -9.60 0.97 -16.30
C GLU A 107 -9.02 2.21 -15.60
N VAL A 108 -9.47 2.50 -14.38
CA VAL A 108 -8.92 3.58 -13.55
C VAL A 108 -7.42 3.41 -13.34
N ILE A 109 -6.98 2.20 -12.94
CA ILE A 109 -5.55 1.94 -12.70
C ILE A 109 -4.76 2.09 -13.99
N ARG A 110 -5.28 1.59 -15.13
CA ARG A 110 -4.63 1.72 -16.44
C ARG A 110 -4.38 3.19 -16.76
N GLU A 111 -5.37 4.06 -16.54
CA GLU A 111 -5.21 5.51 -16.74
C GLU A 111 -4.14 6.10 -15.82
N TRP A 112 -4.16 5.75 -14.53
CA TRP A 112 -3.22 6.29 -13.54
C TRP A 112 -1.76 5.91 -13.75
N ILE A 113 -1.49 4.83 -14.48
CA ILE A 113 -0.12 4.35 -14.68
C ILE A 113 0.46 4.68 -16.05
N LEU A 114 -0.31 5.30 -16.95
CA LEU A 114 0.18 5.73 -18.26
C LEU A 114 1.49 6.52 -18.13
N PRO A 115 2.49 6.26 -19.00
CA PRO A 115 2.46 5.39 -20.18
C PRO A 115 2.70 3.89 -19.91
N ARG A 116 2.83 3.46 -18.64
CA ARG A 116 3.09 2.06 -18.29
C ARG A 116 1.87 1.18 -18.52
N THR A 117 2.09 -0.09 -18.82
CA THR A 117 1.04 -1.07 -19.14
C THR A 117 0.76 -2.01 -17.98
N VAL A 118 -0.51 -2.40 -17.82
CA VAL A 118 -0.92 -3.45 -16.87
C VAL A 118 -0.69 -4.81 -17.52
N GLY A 119 0.26 -5.60 -17.02
CA GLY A 119 0.45 -7.01 -17.40
C GLY A 119 -0.49 -7.98 -16.68
N ALA A 120 -0.61 -9.22 -17.16
CA ALA A 120 -1.51 -10.25 -16.62
C ALA A 120 -1.23 -10.66 -15.14
N SER A 121 0.01 -10.51 -14.69
CA SER A 121 0.44 -10.76 -13.31
C SER A 121 0.47 -9.50 -12.45
N SER A 122 -0.07 -8.38 -12.94
CA SER A 122 -0.07 -7.11 -12.22
C SER A 122 -0.92 -7.19 -10.97
N VAL A 123 -0.36 -6.63 -9.91
CA VAL A 123 -0.96 -6.58 -8.59
C VAL A 123 -0.93 -5.15 -8.08
N ILE A 124 -1.97 -4.78 -7.34
CA ILE A 124 -2.01 -3.52 -6.60
C ILE A 124 -2.12 -3.80 -5.10
N CYS A 125 -1.59 -2.89 -4.28
CA CYS A 125 -1.81 -2.96 -2.85
C CYS A 125 -3.28 -2.66 -2.52
N HIS A 126 -3.73 -3.11 -1.35
CA HIS A 126 -5.09 -2.86 -0.86
C HIS A 126 -5.45 -1.35 -0.89
N SER A 127 -4.56 -0.47 -0.41
CA SER A 127 -4.82 0.99 -0.46
C SER A 127 -5.09 1.52 -1.88
N CYS A 128 -4.31 1.08 -2.86
CA CYS A 128 -4.51 1.50 -4.26
C CYS A 128 -5.80 0.90 -4.84
N TRP A 129 -6.18 -0.31 -4.42
CA TRP A 129 -7.46 -0.90 -4.80
C TRP A 129 -8.64 -0.11 -4.24
N VAL A 130 -8.62 0.26 -2.94
CA VAL A 130 -9.68 1.07 -2.33
C VAL A 130 -9.82 2.43 -3.03
N GLN A 131 -8.69 3.09 -3.31
CA GLN A 131 -8.70 4.37 -4.03
C GLN A 131 -9.27 4.22 -5.44
N ALA A 132 -8.83 3.22 -6.18
CA ALA A 132 -9.33 2.97 -7.53
C ALA A 132 -10.80 2.54 -7.54
N ASN A 133 -11.24 1.78 -6.54
CA ASN A 133 -12.65 1.42 -6.36
C ASN A 133 -13.52 2.63 -6.03
N LYS A 134 -13.01 3.60 -5.26
CA LYS A 134 -13.71 4.86 -5.02
C LYS A 134 -13.81 5.68 -6.32
N ALA A 135 -12.71 5.79 -7.05
CA ALA A 135 -12.64 6.53 -8.31
C ALA A 135 -13.50 5.89 -9.42
N SER A 136 -13.58 4.56 -9.48
CA SER A 136 -14.32 3.82 -10.50
C SER A 136 -15.83 4.08 -10.50
N ARG A 137 -16.38 4.56 -9.37
CA ARG A 137 -17.79 4.95 -9.25
C ARG A 137 -18.12 6.20 -10.05
N ASN A 138 -17.14 7.07 -10.27
CA ASN A 138 -17.27 8.33 -11.00
C ASN A 138 -16.51 8.29 -12.34
N PHE A 139 -15.99 7.12 -12.72
CA PHE A 139 -15.15 6.97 -13.90
C PHE A 139 -16.03 6.76 -15.14
N HIS A 140 -16.15 7.80 -15.95
CA HIS A 140 -16.83 7.76 -17.25
C HIS A 140 -15.79 7.59 -18.35
N SER A 141 -15.58 6.36 -18.80
CA SER A 141 -14.70 6.06 -19.94
C SER A 141 -15.36 6.55 -21.24
N GLY A 142 -15.07 7.77 -21.69
CA GLY A 142 -15.49 8.26 -23.02
C GLY A 142 -15.22 9.76 -23.27
N PRO A 143 -14.96 10.17 -24.54
CA PRO A 143 -14.85 11.58 -24.88
C PRO A 143 -16.22 12.25 -24.66
N SER A 144 -16.23 13.33 -23.90
CA SER A 144 -17.45 14.08 -23.58
C SER A 144 -18.07 14.64 -24.86
N THR A 145 -19.17 14.05 -25.30
CA THR A 145 -20.16 14.78 -26.11
C THR A 145 -21.26 15.25 -25.17
N SER A 146 -21.31 16.56 -25.01
CA SER A 146 -22.32 17.29 -24.26
C SER A 146 -23.73 16.86 -24.67
N GLY A 147 -24.53 16.46 -23.70
CA GLY A 147 -25.95 16.16 -23.86
C GLY A 147 -26.64 16.32 -22.52
N SER A 148 -26.95 17.56 -22.18
CA SER A 148 -27.76 17.95 -21.03
C SER A 148 -29.02 17.09 -20.91
N SER A 149 -29.31 16.59 -19.72
CA SER A 149 -30.67 16.42 -19.23
C SER A 149 -30.65 16.24 -17.72
N SER A 150 -30.79 17.37 -17.03
CA SER A 150 -31.27 17.43 -15.65
C SER A 150 -32.69 16.88 -15.59
N LEU A 151 -32.96 15.89 -14.74
CA LEU A 151 -34.28 15.74 -14.14
C LEU A 151 -34.13 15.30 -12.68
N VAL A 152 -34.80 16.09 -11.85
CA VAL A 152 -34.98 15.99 -10.40
C VAL A 152 -36.23 15.12 -10.15
N VAL A 153 -36.48 14.75 -8.88
CA VAL A 153 -37.78 14.34 -8.27
C VAL A 153 -37.99 12.80 -8.28
N ASN A 154 -38.28 12.04 -7.20
CA ASN A 154 -38.91 12.31 -5.90
C ASN A 154 -38.63 11.21 -4.84
N GLU A 155 -38.89 11.53 -3.57
CA GLU A 155 -39.05 10.64 -2.41
C GLU A 155 -40.28 9.70 -2.47
N LEU A 156 -40.23 8.54 -1.78
CA LEU A 156 -41.04 8.16 -0.58
C LEU A 156 -41.45 6.66 -0.50
N ASN A 157 -41.33 6.10 0.72
CA ASN A 157 -42.07 4.99 1.38
C ASN A 157 -41.71 3.51 1.10
N SER A 158 -41.24 2.73 2.10
CA SER A 158 -41.98 1.93 3.13
C SER A 158 -42.56 0.63 2.52
N GLN A 159 -42.46 -0.60 3.06
CA GLN A 159 -42.42 -1.08 4.45
C GLN A 159 -42.22 -2.63 4.50
N ASP A 160 -41.98 -3.16 5.71
CA ASP A 160 -42.15 -4.55 6.24
C ASP A 160 -41.06 -5.63 5.97
N ILE A 161 -40.65 -6.53 6.89
CA ILE A 161 -41.25 -7.22 8.05
C ILE A 161 -40.12 -7.65 9.09
N PRO A 162 -40.33 -8.45 10.17
CA PRO A 162 -40.51 -8.12 11.60
C PRO A 162 -39.37 -8.55 12.58
N HIS A 163 -39.60 -8.23 13.87
CA HIS A 163 -38.81 -8.42 15.10
C HIS A 163 -39.03 -9.80 15.81
N LEU A 164 -38.06 -10.20 16.66
CA LEU A 164 -37.99 -11.30 17.68
C LEU A 164 -37.33 -12.60 17.16
N GLU A 165 -36.31 -13.22 17.78
CA GLU A 165 -36.06 -13.55 19.21
C GLU A 165 -34.56 -13.91 19.48
N GLU A 166 -34.11 -13.81 20.73
CA GLU A 166 -32.74 -14.09 21.23
C GLU A 166 -32.52 -15.53 21.76
N LEU A 167 -31.30 -16.07 21.50
CA LEU A 167 -30.44 -17.05 22.24
C LEU A 167 -30.92 -18.52 22.49
N PRO A 168 -30.01 -19.52 22.72
CA PRO A 168 -28.67 -19.41 23.30
C PRO A 168 -27.49 -20.16 22.63
N THR A 169 -26.32 -19.72 23.08
CA THR A 169 -24.93 -20.10 22.79
C THR A 169 -24.54 -21.50 23.32
N THR A 170 -23.69 -22.23 22.58
CA THR A 170 -22.83 -23.29 23.15
C THR A 170 -21.36 -23.03 22.81
N GLN A 171 -20.54 -23.28 23.83
CA GLN A 171 -19.17 -22.82 24.02
C GLN A 171 -18.14 -23.72 23.34
N GLY A 172 -17.09 -23.11 22.80
CA GLY A 172 -15.82 -23.75 22.47
C GLY A 172 -14.69 -22.91 23.06
N THR A 173 -14.29 -23.24 24.28
CA THR A 173 -13.30 -22.55 25.11
C THR A 173 -11.88 -22.76 24.58
N TYR A 174 -11.17 -21.68 24.28
CA TYR A 174 -9.71 -21.62 24.46
C TYR A 174 -9.39 -20.39 25.30
N SER A 175 -8.84 -20.67 26.47
CA SER A 175 -8.61 -19.76 27.58
C SER A 175 -7.72 -18.56 27.19
N ALA A 176 -8.30 -17.36 27.22
CA ALA A 176 -7.55 -16.13 27.44
C ALA A 176 -7.60 -15.81 28.94
N LEU A 177 -6.42 -15.65 29.55
CA LEU A 177 -6.29 -15.20 30.94
C LEU A 177 -6.90 -13.79 31.11
N SER A 178 -7.94 -13.74 31.95
CA SER A 178 -8.18 -12.76 33.03
C SER A 178 -8.07 -11.24 32.74
N ALA A 179 -9.20 -10.64 32.34
CA ALA A 179 -9.94 -9.45 32.82
C ALA A 179 -9.25 -8.31 33.65
N PRO A 180 -9.91 -7.15 33.88
CA PRO A 180 -10.70 -6.29 32.99
C PRO A 180 -10.29 -4.78 33.12
N ILE A 181 -10.39 -3.99 32.06
CA ILE A 181 -10.59 -2.54 32.21
C ILE A 181 -11.69 -2.15 31.23
N ILE A 182 -12.92 -2.11 31.71
CA ILE A 182 -14.01 -1.39 31.04
C ILE A 182 -13.70 0.10 31.25
N GLY A 183 -12.70 0.59 30.53
CA GLY A 183 -12.55 2.01 30.30
C GLY A 183 -13.51 2.36 29.17
N ASN A 184 -14.29 3.43 29.33
CA ASN A 184 -15.11 3.97 28.27
C ASN A 184 -14.22 4.23 27.04
N LEU A 185 -14.27 3.30 26.08
CA LEU A 185 -13.54 3.40 24.84
C LEU A 185 -14.32 4.31 23.91
N ILE A 186 -13.66 5.37 23.46
CA ILE A 186 -14.23 6.36 22.56
C ILE A 186 -13.83 5.97 21.14
N VAL A 187 -14.82 5.81 20.25
CA VAL A 187 -14.58 5.56 18.83
C VAL A 187 -14.30 6.88 18.13
N LEU A 188 -13.18 6.99 17.44
CA LEU A 188 -12.86 8.11 16.56
C LEU A 188 -12.80 7.61 15.11
N PRO A 189 -13.80 7.90 14.26
CA PRO A 189 -13.92 7.30 12.92
C PRO A 189 -12.74 7.60 11.98
N ASP A 190 -12.19 8.81 12.09
CA ASP A 190 -11.13 9.31 11.22
C ASP A 190 -9.72 9.18 11.81
N TYR A 191 -9.62 8.59 13.01
CA TYR A 191 -8.36 8.40 13.73
C TYR A 191 -8.14 6.94 14.06
N TYR A 192 -6.86 6.59 14.05
CA TYR A 192 -6.41 5.22 14.15
C TYR A 192 -5.27 5.14 15.13
N ARG A 193 -5.13 4.02 15.86
CA ARG A 193 -3.98 3.83 16.75
C ARG A 193 -3.25 2.52 16.53
N ALA A 194 -1.96 2.57 16.86
CA ALA A 194 -1.17 1.37 17.01
C ALA A 194 -1.62 0.55 18.24
N VAL A 195 -1.48 -0.77 18.14
CA VAL A 195 -1.51 -1.66 19.29
C VAL A 195 -0.36 -1.29 20.23
N GLU A 196 -0.60 -1.27 21.53
CA GLU A 196 0.47 -1.03 22.50
C GLU A 196 1.41 -2.22 22.54
N THR A 197 2.67 -1.99 22.16
CA THR A 197 3.70 -3.04 22.13
C THR A 197 5.00 -2.52 22.70
N GLU A 198 5.33 -2.95 23.91
CA GLU A 198 6.58 -2.57 24.57
C GLU A 198 7.76 -3.50 24.20
N SER A 199 7.44 -4.73 23.80
CA SER A 199 8.41 -5.81 23.58
C SER A 199 8.79 -6.02 22.12
N ARG A 200 8.07 -5.41 21.17
CA ARG A 200 8.28 -5.58 19.73
C ARG A 200 7.99 -4.30 18.96
N CYS A 201 8.51 -4.24 17.73
CA CYS A 201 8.14 -3.23 16.77
C CYS A 201 6.61 -3.22 16.60
N PHE A 202 6.00 -2.02 16.67
CA PHE A 202 4.53 -1.90 16.56
C PHE A 202 4.01 -2.18 15.15
N VAL A 203 4.89 -2.13 14.14
CA VAL A 203 4.54 -2.49 12.76
C VAL A 203 4.19 -3.97 12.70
N GLU A 204 2.98 -4.27 12.25
CA GLU A 204 2.47 -5.64 12.18
C GLU A 204 3.36 -6.53 11.30
N GLY A 205 3.60 -7.76 11.75
CA GLY A 205 4.44 -8.74 11.04
C GLY A 205 5.95 -8.41 11.03
N CYS A 206 6.39 -7.34 11.71
CA CYS A 206 7.80 -7.02 11.84
C CYS A 206 8.50 -8.00 12.79
N GLN A 207 9.60 -8.60 12.32
CA GLN A 207 10.48 -9.49 13.09
C GLN A 207 11.77 -8.78 13.53
N GLY A 208 11.82 -7.44 13.45
CA GLY A 208 12.96 -6.67 13.93
C GLY A 208 13.07 -6.77 15.45
N HIS A 209 14.29 -6.94 15.95
CA HIS A 209 14.55 -7.19 17.38
C HIS A 209 14.86 -5.90 18.15
N GLU A 210 15.19 -4.82 17.44
CA GLU A 210 15.52 -3.53 18.04
C GLU A 210 14.25 -2.89 18.61
N ARG A 211 14.41 -2.25 19.78
CA ARG A 211 13.31 -1.73 20.59
C ARG A 211 13.49 -0.24 20.84
N ASN A 212 13.70 0.52 19.76
CA ASN A 212 13.88 1.96 19.87
C ASN A 212 12.57 2.63 20.28
N ARG A 213 12.68 3.61 21.18
CA ARG A 213 11.54 4.47 21.52
C ARG A 213 11.23 5.36 20.32
N ILE A 214 9.94 5.56 20.08
CA ILE A 214 9.49 6.48 19.03
C ILE A 214 9.67 7.90 19.55
N THR A 215 10.35 8.74 18.78
CA THR A 215 10.56 10.14 19.14
C THR A 215 9.25 10.91 19.13
N LEU A 216 9.16 11.94 19.98
CA LEU A 216 7.99 12.82 20.03
C LEU A 216 7.68 13.40 18.65
N THR A 217 8.71 13.87 17.93
CA THR A 217 8.60 14.41 16.56
C THR A 217 7.92 13.44 15.61
N MET A 218 8.30 12.16 15.65
CA MET A 218 7.70 11.16 14.77
C MET A 218 6.25 10.85 15.15
N ARG A 219 5.92 10.81 16.45
CA ARG A 219 4.53 10.67 16.92
C ARG A 219 3.66 11.83 16.42
N LYS A 220 4.14 13.07 16.53
CA LYS A 220 3.47 14.27 16.02
C LYS A 220 3.26 14.20 14.51
N GLN A 221 4.30 13.82 13.76
CA GLN A 221 4.23 13.68 12.31
C GLN A 221 3.21 12.61 11.87
N LEU A 222 3.21 11.46 12.54
CA LEU A 222 2.26 10.37 12.26
C LEU A 222 0.80 10.78 12.51
N LEU A 223 0.56 11.47 13.62
CA LEU A 223 -0.76 11.99 13.94
C LEU A 223 -1.21 13.06 12.94
N LYS A 224 -0.34 14.02 12.60
CA LYS A 224 -0.68 15.15 11.72
C LYS A 224 -0.86 14.75 10.25
N MET A 225 -0.01 13.87 9.74
CA MET A 225 0.00 13.52 8.32
C MET A 225 -0.92 12.33 7.98
N TYR A 226 -1.18 11.45 8.95
CA TYR A 226 -1.84 10.16 8.70
C TYR A 226 -3.02 9.87 9.65
N ASN A 227 -3.40 10.81 10.52
CA ASN A 227 -4.37 10.61 11.61
C ASN A 227 -4.08 9.35 12.46
N TYR A 228 -2.80 8.99 12.57
CA TYR A 228 -2.37 7.76 13.21
C TYR A 228 -1.65 8.05 14.51
N TYR A 229 -2.33 7.75 15.62
CA TYR A 229 -1.79 7.87 16.96
C TYR A 229 -0.93 6.66 17.31
N VAL A 230 0.27 6.93 17.84
CA VAL A 230 1.13 5.89 18.36
C VAL A 230 1.36 6.14 19.84
N PRO A 231 1.00 5.22 20.75
CA PRO A 231 1.26 5.37 22.18
C PRO A 231 2.76 5.51 22.50
N ALA A 232 3.08 6.21 23.59
CA ALA A 232 4.46 6.53 23.96
C ALA A 232 5.34 5.28 24.22
N ASN A 233 4.73 4.19 24.65
CA ASN A 233 5.44 2.97 25.00
C ASN A 233 5.76 2.07 23.79
N ASN A 234 5.25 2.42 22.61
CA ASN A 234 5.51 1.64 21.41
C ASN A 234 7.00 1.66 21.03
N ARG A 235 7.45 0.57 20.43
CA ARG A 235 8.82 0.39 19.94
C ARG A 235 8.87 0.31 18.43
N LEU A 236 10.03 0.68 17.88
CA LEU A 236 10.38 0.52 16.47
C LEU A 236 11.74 -0.15 16.30
N CYS A 237 11.85 -0.96 15.26
CA CYS A 237 13.14 -1.46 14.81
C CYS A 237 13.91 -0.40 13.99
N ASP A 238 15.21 -0.57 13.82
CA ASP A 238 16.08 0.38 13.09
C ASP A 238 15.61 0.63 11.65
N ILE A 239 15.13 -0.42 11.00
CA ILE A 239 14.61 -0.37 9.62
C ILE A 239 13.40 0.57 9.52
N HIS A 240 12.49 0.52 10.50
CA HIS A 240 11.31 1.38 10.51
C HIS A 240 11.59 2.76 11.11
N LEU A 241 12.59 2.87 11.99
CA LEU A 241 13.04 4.15 12.53
C LEU A 241 13.63 5.05 11.44
N THR A 242 14.34 4.46 10.47
CA THR A 242 14.93 5.16 9.32
C THR A 242 13.96 5.37 8.16
N CYS A 243 12.70 4.93 8.29
CA CYS A 243 11.71 5.03 7.23
C CYS A 243 11.21 6.47 7.08
N THR A 244 11.40 7.04 5.89
CA THR A 244 10.98 8.41 5.56
C THR A 244 9.50 8.52 5.19
N SER A 245 8.81 7.38 4.97
CA SER A 245 7.44 7.32 4.48
C SER A 245 6.62 6.26 5.21
N TRP A 246 5.65 6.70 6.00
CA TRP A 246 4.71 5.85 6.75
C TRP A 246 3.43 5.52 6.00
N ASN A 247 3.49 5.66 4.68
CA ASN A 247 2.36 5.43 3.80
C ASN A 247 1.77 4.00 3.92
N PHE A 248 2.48 3.03 4.50
CA PHE A 248 1.97 1.68 4.80
C PHE A 248 0.94 1.62 5.93
N ILE A 249 0.79 2.69 6.72
CA ILE A 249 -0.24 2.77 7.77
C ILE A 249 -1.64 2.58 7.18
N SER A 250 -1.89 3.09 5.97
CA SER A 250 -3.17 2.87 5.26
C SER A 250 -3.43 1.40 4.90
N ASP A 251 -2.39 0.56 4.93
CA ASP A 251 -2.48 -0.88 4.70
C ASP A 251 -2.51 -1.69 6.02
N ILE A 252 -2.40 -1.05 7.21
CA ILE A 252 -2.60 -1.69 8.53
C ILE A 252 -4.12 -1.84 8.82
N SER A 253 -4.98 -1.62 7.79
CA SER A 253 -6.45 -1.69 7.80
C SER A 253 -7.08 -2.94 8.41
N ASP A 254 -6.28 -3.93 8.71
CA ASP A 254 -6.70 -5.25 9.14
C ASP A 254 -6.64 -5.38 10.67
N ASN A 255 -5.95 -4.45 11.34
CA ASN A 255 -5.83 -4.33 12.80
C ASN A 255 -5.85 -2.85 13.24
N ILE A 256 -6.73 -2.05 12.63
CA ILE A 256 -6.86 -0.67 13.06
C ILE A 256 -7.79 -0.59 14.26
N ILE A 257 -7.19 -0.30 15.40
CA ILE A 257 -7.95 0.08 16.58
C ILE A 257 -8.35 1.55 16.38
N ASN A 258 -9.65 1.81 16.25
CA ASN A 258 -10.24 3.15 16.24
C ASN A 258 -10.91 3.51 17.58
N THR A 259 -10.69 2.68 18.60
CA THR A 259 -11.14 2.90 19.96
C THR A 259 -10.01 3.42 20.84
N PHE A 260 -10.29 4.47 21.60
CA PHE A 260 -9.30 5.20 22.38
C PHE A 260 -9.76 5.31 23.83
N SER A 261 -8.81 5.24 24.77
CA SER A 261 -9.09 5.66 26.13
C SER A 261 -9.04 7.20 26.25
N ALA A 262 -9.67 7.74 27.29
CA ALA A 262 -9.59 9.18 27.58
C ALA A 262 -8.13 9.66 27.68
N ASN A 263 -7.25 8.87 28.29
CA ASN A 263 -5.82 9.19 28.42
C ASN A 263 -5.12 9.25 27.04
N GLN A 264 -5.46 8.35 26.12
CA GLN A 264 -4.91 8.38 24.76
C GLN A 264 -5.38 9.62 24.00
N ILE A 265 -6.63 10.04 24.18
CA ILE A 265 -7.16 11.27 23.58
C ILE A 265 -6.48 12.52 24.15
N GLN A 266 -6.27 12.58 25.47
CA GLN A 266 -5.53 13.68 26.09
C GLN A 266 -4.10 13.78 25.54
N ASP A 267 -3.40 12.65 25.41
CA ASP A 267 -2.06 12.64 24.82
C ASP A 267 -2.06 13.05 23.34
N MET A 268 -3.11 12.70 22.58
CA MET A 268 -3.28 13.22 21.20
C MET A 268 -3.39 14.74 21.15
N PHE A 269 -4.03 15.39 22.12
CA PHE A 269 -4.08 16.85 22.20
C PHE A 269 -2.71 17.45 22.51
N SER A 270 -1.96 16.87 23.44
CA SER A 270 -0.58 17.27 23.75
C SER A 270 0.39 17.11 22.57
N LEU A 271 0.07 16.26 21.59
CA LEU A 271 0.84 16.10 20.36
C LEU A 271 0.51 17.12 19.27
N LYS A 272 -0.62 17.84 19.37
CA LYS A 272 -1.06 18.84 18.39
C LYS A 272 -0.48 20.24 18.63
N GLU A 273 -0.07 20.53 19.86
CA GLU A 273 0.72 21.71 20.25
C GLU A 273 2.16 21.63 19.74
#